data_AF-A0A972LX81-F1
#
_entry.id   AF-A0A972LX81-F1
#
_cell.length_a   1.000
_cell.length_b   1.000
_cell.length_c   1.000
_cell.angle_alpha   90.00
_cell.angle_beta   90.00
_cell.angle_gamma   90.00
#
_symmetry.space_group_name_H-M   'P 1'
#
loop_
_entity.id
_entity.type
_entity.pdbx_description
1 polymer ?
#
loop_
_entity_poly.entity_id
_entity_poly.type
_entity_poly.pdbx_seq_one_letter_code
_entity_poly.pdbx_strand_id
1 'polypeptide(L)'
;MRKNLLVISNAYPDKEGKTYGGVFVKERVVHIKDLFGRIVVVSPHSFGKKHMFSYTEDNVYVAFPSFMHFPIESMRKQLGNKFAASTQAVIEHHKFIFDIIHAHTIWPSGYAAMLLSKRYKIPYIVTAHGGDLYRFPFEDNWKMKVTRKVLLNASHIIVVAEFMKDIIL
;
A
#
# COMPACT_ATOMS: atom_id res chain seq x y z
N MET A 1 -12.43 22.35 0.70
CA MET A 1 -11.09 21.89 1.13
C MET A 1 -10.62 20.80 0.18
N ARG A 2 -9.33 20.77 -0.18
CA ARG A 2 -8.75 19.65 -0.93
C ARG A 2 -8.76 18.40 -0.06
N LYS A 3 -8.97 17.23 -0.67
CA LYS A 3 -9.00 15.92 -0.01
C LYS A 3 -7.59 15.50 0.42
N ASN A 4 -7.48 14.59 1.37
CA ASN A 4 -6.21 14.00 1.82
C ASN A 4 -6.11 12.53 1.39
N LEU A 5 -4.93 12.09 1.00
CA LEU A 5 -4.68 10.74 0.46
C LEU A 5 -3.71 9.96 1.36
N LEU A 6 -4.08 8.73 1.70
CA LEU A 6 -3.16 7.74 2.27
C LEU A 6 -2.71 6.79 1.17
N VAL A 7 -1.40 6.70 0.92
CA VAL A 7 -0.80 5.72 0.02
C VAL A 7 -0.14 4.62 0.83
N ILE A 8 -0.44 3.36 0.51
CA ILE A 8 0.22 2.19 1.12
C ILE A 8 0.95 1.44 0.01
N SER A 9 2.26 1.25 0.18
CA SER A 9 3.08 0.56 -0.81
C SER A 9 4.07 -0.39 -0.17
N ASN A 10 4.45 -1.45 -0.89
CA ASN A 10 5.52 -2.35 -0.47
C ASN A 10 6.92 -1.74 -0.72
N ALA A 11 7.00 -0.75 -1.61
CA ALA A 11 8.23 -0.10 -1.99
C ALA A 11 7.98 1.37 -2.30
N TYR A 12 8.85 2.21 -1.78
CA TYR A 12 8.93 3.63 -2.09
C TYR A 12 10.40 4.07 -1.92
N PRO A 13 10.93 4.94 -2.78
CA PRO A 13 12.32 5.37 -2.66
C PRO A 13 12.53 6.23 -1.40
N ASP A 14 13.72 6.09 -0.80
CA ASP A 14 14.17 7.05 0.21
C ASP A 14 14.45 8.42 -0.43
N LYS A 15 14.68 9.44 0.41
CA LYS A 15 14.89 10.82 -0.05
C LYS A 15 16.07 10.95 -1.03
N GLU A 16 17.09 10.11 -0.87
CA GLU A 16 18.31 10.14 -1.67
C GLU A 16 18.21 9.25 -2.93
N GLY A 17 17.09 8.53 -3.11
CA GLY A 17 16.89 7.58 -4.21
C GLY A 17 17.80 6.35 -4.15
N LYS A 18 18.42 6.06 -3.00
CA LYS A 18 19.37 4.94 -2.85
C LYS A 18 18.68 3.58 -2.84
N THR A 19 17.37 3.55 -2.57
CA THR A 19 16.54 2.35 -2.72
C THR A 19 15.92 2.29 -4.12
N TYR A 20 16.35 1.31 -4.93
CA TYR A 20 15.93 1.13 -6.33
C TYR A 20 14.45 0.69 -6.54
N GLY A 21 13.64 0.62 -5.48
CA GLY A 21 12.27 0.10 -5.54
C GLY A 21 11.22 1.19 -5.35
N GLY A 22 10.14 1.14 -6.14
CA GLY A 22 8.96 2.00 -5.93
C GLY A 22 8.98 3.35 -6.66
N VAL A 23 9.92 3.58 -7.59
CA VAL A 23 9.96 4.80 -8.43
C VAL A 23 8.62 5.04 -9.13
N PHE A 24 7.99 3.99 -9.66
CA PHE A 24 6.65 4.11 -10.25
C PHE A 24 5.62 4.74 -9.28
N VAL A 25 5.64 4.35 -7.99
CA VAL A 25 4.72 4.89 -6.99
C VAL A 25 5.06 6.35 -6.69
N LYS A 26 6.35 6.68 -6.54
CA LYS A 26 6.79 8.07 -6.35
C LYS A 26 6.36 8.96 -7.51
N GLU A 27 6.60 8.55 -8.76
CA GLU A 27 6.18 9.31 -9.94
C GLU A 27 4.67 9.53 -9.95
N ARG A 28 3.87 8.51 -9.62
CA ARG A 28 2.41 8.66 -9.52
C ARG A 28 2.01 9.67 -8.46
N VAL A 29 2.63 9.61 -7.27
CA VAL A 29 2.37 10.56 -6.19
C VAL A 29 2.77 11.99 -6.59
N VAL A 30 3.93 12.18 -7.21
CA VAL A 30 4.41 13.49 -7.67
C VAL A 30 3.44 14.13 -8.67
N HIS A 31 2.91 13.35 -9.61
CA HIS A 31 1.98 13.86 -10.63
C HIS A 31 0.59 14.25 -10.09
N ILE A 32 0.17 13.68 -8.96
CA ILE A 32 -1.16 13.96 -8.38
C ILE A 32 -1.09 14.84 -7.13
N LYS A 33 0.10 15.20 -6.64
CA LYS A 33 0.27 15.87 -5.33
C LYS A 33 -0.53 17.16 -5.21
N ASP A 34 -0.64 17.92 -6.30
CA ASP A 34 -1.34 19.21 -6.31
C ASP A 34 -2.87 19.08 -6.23
N LEU A 35 -3.42 17.88 -6.48
CA LEU A 35 -4.85 17.59 -6.33
C LEU A 35 -5.26 17.39 -4.86
N PHE A 36 -4.30 17.09 -3.98
CA PHE A 36 -4.56 16.77 -2.59
C PHE A 36 -4.05 17.88 -1.65
N GLY A 37 -4.69 18.02 -0.49
CA GLY A 37 -4.20 18.90 0.58
C GLY A 37 -2.95 18.31 1.23
N ARG A 38 -2.95 17.00 1.46
CA ARG A 38 -1.82 16.22 1.97
C ARG A 38 -1.84 14.81 1.39
N ILE A 39 -0.66 14.29 1.09
CA ILE A 39 -0.44 12.87 0.82
C ILE A 39 0.42 12.28 1.94
N VAL A 40 -0.02 11.15 2.49
CA VAL A 40 0.74 10.36 3.46
C VAL A 40 1.09 9.05 2.79
N VAL A 41 2.36 8.81 2.52
CA VAL A 41 2.88 7.54 1.99
C VAL A 41 3.41 6.72 3.15
N VAL A 42 2.91 5.50 3.32
CA VAL A 42 3.47 4.53 4.25
C VAL A 42 4.00 3.34 3.47
N SER A 43 5.30 3.07 3.64
CA SER A 43 5.99 1.94 3.05
C SER A 43 6.56 1.03 4.15
N PRO A 44 5.76 0.09 4.67
CA PRO A 44 6.22 -0.80 5.73
C PRO A 44 7.32 -1.76 5.27
N HIS A 45 8.31 -2.01 6.12
CA HIS A 45 9.42 -2.92 5.84
C HIS A 45 9.61 -3.99 6.92
N SER A 46 9.98 -5.21 6.50
CA SER A 46 10.44 -6.25 7.42
C SER A 46 11.79 -5.88 8.05
N PHE A 47 11.92 -6.13 9.35
CA PHE A 47 13.15 -5.95 10.15
C PHE A 47 14.36 -6.63 9.50
N GLY A 48 15.52 -5.98 9.55
CA GLY A 48 16.77 -6.39 8.87
C GLY A 48 17.47 -5.24 8.13
N LYS A 49 16.76 -4.14 7.86
CA LYS A 49 17.33 -2.85 7.41
C LYS A 49 17.08 -1.80 8.50
N LYS A 50 18.13 -1.02 8.81
CA LYS A 50 18.17 -0.05 9.92
C LYS A 50 17.10 1.05 9.79
N HIS A 51 16.53 1.37 10.96
CA HIS A 51 15.72 2.52 11.38
C HIS A 51 14.36 2.75 10.71
N MET A 52 13.31 2.88 11.53
CA MET A 52 12.12 3.63 11.17
C MET A 52 12.56 5.06 10.84
N PHE A 53 12.29 5.51 9.62
CA PHE A 53 12.58 6.87 9.20
C PHE A 53 11.39 7.45 8.45
N SER A 54 11.35 8.77 8.39
CA SER A 54 10.37 9.50 7.62
C SER A 54 11.01 10.74 7.02
N TYR A 55 10.40 11.25 5.96
CA TYR A 55 10.74 12.54 5.39
C TYR A 55 9.49 13.23 4.86
N THR A 56 9.62 14.51 4.57
CA THR A 56 8.56 15.30 3.93
C THR A 56 9.15 16.07 2.78
N GLU A 57 8.43 16.06 1.66
CA GLU A 57 8.72 16.82 0.45
C GLU A 57 7.40 17.44 -0.01
N ASP A 58 7.34 18.78 -0.04
CA ASP A 58 6.11 19.55 -0.27
C ASP A 58 4.96 19.13 0.67
N ASN A 59 3.83 18.70 0.11
CA ASN A 59 2.66 18.21 0.83
C ASN A 59 2.64 16.67 0.99
N VAL A 60 3.77 16.00 0.70
CA VAL A 60 3.92 14.55 0.76
C VAL A 60 4.76 14.16 1.97
N TYR A 61 4.13 13.53 2.96
CA TYR A 61 4.80 12.90 4.09
C TYR A 61 5.05 11.43 3.78
N VAL A 62 6.28 10.93 3.97
CA VAL A 62 6.66 9.54 3.70
C VAL A 62 7.19 8.89 4.97
N ALA A 63 6.67 7.73 5.34
CA ALA A 63 7.12 6.95 6.49
C ALA A 63 7.45 5.50 6.13
N PHE A 64 8.50 5.00 6.78
CA PHE A 64 9.02 3.64 6.60
C PHE A 64 8.99 2.87 7.92
N PRO A 65 7.81 2.48 8.42
CA PRO A 65 7.71 1.74 9.67
C PRO A 65 8.27 0.32 9.49
N SER A 66 9.05 -0.15 10.47
CA SER A 66 9.63 -1.49 10.47
C SER A 66 8.85 -2.45 11.37
N PHE A 67 8.74 -3.72 10.98
CA PHE A 67 8.16 -4.78 11.83
C PHE A 67 8.93 -6.09 11.69
N MET A 68 8.92 -6.93 12.74
CA MET A 68 9.60 -8.22 12.71
C MET A 68 8.93 -9.21 11.75
N HIS A 69 9.69 -9.74 10.79
CA HIS A 69 9.20 -10.70 9.81
C HIS A 69 10.31 -11.64 9.33
N PHE A 70 10.03 -12.94 9.39
CA PHE A 70 10.90 -14.00 8.87
C PHE A 70 10.20 -14.70 7.69
N PRO A 71 10.95 -15.28 6.73
CA PRO A 71 10.39 -15.81 5.48
C PRO A 71 9.65 -17.15 5.64
N ILE A 72 9.03 -17.40 6.79
CA ILE A 72 8.21 -18.58 7.09
C ILE A 72 6.75 -18.37 6.71
N GLU A 73 6.08 -19.45 6.29
CA GLU A 73 4.75 -19.38 5.67
C GLU A 73 3.68 -18.71 6.55
N SER A 74 3.67 -19.01 7.85
CA SER A 74 2.73 -18.38 8.80
C SER A 74 2.91 -16.86 8.85
N MET A 75 4.15 -16.37 8.86
CA MET A 75 4.44 -14.93 8.87
C MET A 75 4.17 -14.28 7.52
N ARG A 76 4.38 -15.00 6.41
CA ARG A 76 4.00 -14.55 5.06
C ARG A 76 2.51 -14.28 4.98
N LYS A 77 1.66 -15.17 5.51
CA LYS A 77 0.20 -14.98 5.56
C LYS A 77 -0.25 -13.83 6.47
N GLN A 78 0.57 -13.45 7.44
CA GLN A 78 0.32 -12.31 8.32
C GLN A 78 0.85 -10.97 7.78
N LEU A 79 1.54 -10.95 6.63
CA LEU A 79 2.21 -9.75 6.14
C LEU A 79 1.23 -8.59 5.92
N GLY A 80 0.06 -8.84 5.35
CA GLY A 80 -1.00 -7.83 5.22
C GLY A 80 -1.48 -7.25 6.56
N ASN A 81 -1.62 -8.07 7.60
CA ASN A 81 -1.98 -7.59 8.94
C ASN A 81 -0.87 -6.71 9.55
N LYS A 82 0.40 -7.05 9.32
CA LYS A 82 1.55 -6.26 9.79
C LYS A 82 1.65 -4.93 9.06
N PHE A 83 1.39 -4.91 7.75
CA PHE A 83 1.26 -3.68 6.98
C PHE A 83 0.14 -2.79 7.52
N ALA A 84 -1.04 -3.36 7.80
CA ALA A 84 -2.15 -2.62 8.38
C ALA A 84 -1.79 -2.04 9.76
N ALA A 85 -1.26 -2.86 10.67
CA ALA A 85 -0.93 -2.44 12.04
C ALA A 85 0.16 -1.36 12.08
N SER A 86 1.22 -1.51 11.28
CA SER A 86 2.29 -0.52 11.19
C SER A 86 1.82 0.79 10.57
N THR A 87 0.98 0.73 9.53
CA THR A 87 0.35 1.91 8.93
C THR A 87 -0.59 2.61 9.92
N GLN A 88 -1.38 1.84 10.66
CA GLN A 88 -2.26 2.37 11.69
C GLN A 88 -1.49 3.09 12.80
N ALA A 89 -0.35 2.54 13.23
CA ALA A 89 0.49 3.18 14.23
C ALA A 89 1.02 4.54 13.75
N VAL A 90 1.44 4.65 12.48
CA VAL A 90 1.85 5.93 11.88
C VAL A 90 0.69 6.92 11.84
N ILE A 91 -0.50 6.48 11.42
CA ILE A 91 -1.71 7.30 11.37
C ILE A 91 -2.06 7.84 12.77
N GLU A 92 -2.11 6.97 13.77
CA GLU A 92 -2.52 7.31 15.14
C GLU A 92 -1.49 8.22 15.81
N HIS A 93 -0.19 7.96 15.64
CA HIS A 93 0.89 8.77 16.18
C HIS A 93 0.84 10.23 15.67
N HIS A 94 0.62 10.40 14.36
CA HIS A 94 0.60 11.72 13.73
C HIS A 94 -0.79 12.34 13.63
N LYS A 95 -1.83 11.64 14.10
CA LYS A 95 -3.24 12.04 13.98
C LYS A 95 -3.62 12.42 12.54
N PHE A 96 -3.15 11.63 11.57
CA PHE A 96 -3.42 11.90 10.16
C PHE A 96 -4.90 11.65 9.83
N ILE A 97 -5.45 12.54 9.01
CA ILE A 97 -6.80 12.45 8.46
C ILE A 97 -6.67 12.26 6.95
N PHE A 98 -7.40 11.30 6.41
CA PHE A 98 -7.45 10.96 4.99
C PHE A 98 -8.90 10.79 4.55
N ASP A 99 -9.15 10.99 3.27
CA ASP A 99 -10.47 10.81 2.65
C ASP A 99 -10.50 9.63 1.68
N ILE A 100 -9.32 9.11 1.33
CA ILE A 100 -9.13 8.02 0.39
C ILE A 100 -7.83 7.28 0.71
N ILE A 101 -7.85 5.95 0.50
CA ILE A 101 -6.68 5.09 0.61
C ILE A 101 -6.33 4.57 -0.78
N HIS A 102 -5.07 4.62 -1.18
CA HIS A 102 -4.59 4.08 -2.45
C HIS A 102 -3.47 3.08 -2.20
N ALA A 103 -3.74 1.81 -2.45
CA ALA A 103 -2.78 0.73 -2.30
C ALA A 103 -2.07 0.43 -3.62
N HIS A 104 -0.75 0.26 -3.56
CA HIS A 104 0.04 -0.26 -4.66
C HIS A 104 0.39 -1.73 -4.42
N THR A 105 -0.10 -2.59 -5.30
CA THR A 105 -0.21 -4.07 -5.23
C THR A 105 -1.37 -4.59 -4.39
N ILE A 106 -1.96 -5.72 -4.82
CA ILE A 106 -3.05 -6.43 -4.16
C ILE A 106 -2.61 -6.98 -2.79
N TRP A 107 -1.43 -7.60 -2.75
CA TRP A 107 -0.84 -8.14 -1.52
C TRP A 107 0.59 -7.63 -1.34
N PRO A 108 1.01 -7.27 -0.10
CA PRO A 108 0.21 -7.09 1.11
C PRO A 108 -0.54 -5.74 1.20
N SER A 109 -0.16 -4.73 0.41
CA SER A 109 -0.65 -3.35 0.55
C SER A 109 -2.17 -3.23 0.34
N GLY A 110 -2.74 -3.86 -0.68
CA GLY A 110 -4.19 -3.85 -0.93
C GLY A 110 -4.99 -4.48 0.20
N TYR A 111 -4.48 -5.57 0.78
CA TYR A 111 -5.09 -6.19 1.97
C TYR A 111 -5.04 -5.26 3.19
N ALA A 112 -3.92 -4.56 3.41
CA ALA A 112 -3.83 -3.57 4.47
C ALA A 112 -4.81 -2.41 4.26
N ALA A 113 -4.93 -1.90 3.04
CA ALA A 113 -5.90 -0.86 2.70
C ALA A 113 -7.35 -1.32 2.92
N MET A 114 -7.70 -2.56 2.59
CA MET A 114 -9.03 -3.13 2.87
C MET A 114 -9.34 -3.13 4.37
N LEU A 115 -8.39 -3.54 5.22
CA LEU A 115 -8.56 -3.54 6.68
C LEU A 115 -8.73 -2.12 7.25
N LEU A 116 -7.89 -1.19 6.80
CA LEU A 116 -7.91 0.20 7.26
C LEU A 116 -9.14 0.94 6.73
N SER A 117 -9.58 0.66 5.50
CA SER A 117 -10.83 1.15 4.93
C SER A 117 -12.01 0.79 5.83
N LYS A 118 -12.11 -0.48 6.25
CA LYS A 118 -13.17 -0.93 7.17
C LYS A 118 -13.09 -0.23 8.54
N ARG A 119 -11.87 -0.07 9.09
CA ARG A 119 -11.65 0.57 10.40
C ARG A 119 -12.04 2.05 10.39
N TYR A 120 -11.59 2.80 9.40
CA TYR A 120 -11.79 4.25 9.32
C TYR A 120 -13.02 4.66 8.51
N LYS A 121 -13.74 3.69 7.91
CA LYS A 121 -14.91 3.91 7.04
C LYS A 121 -14.60 4.82 5.85
N ILE A 122 -13.45 4.59 5.23
CA ILE A 122 -12.94 5.39 4.10
C ILE A 122 -12.77 4.48 2.87
N PRO A 123 -13.16 4.89 1.65
CA PRO A 123 -12.98 4.07 0.45
C PRO A 123 -11.51 3.84 0.13
N TYR A 124 -11.21 2.71 -0.52
CA TYR A 124 -9.88 2.43 -1.02
C TYR A 124 -9.87 2.07 -2.50
N ILE A 125 -8.78 2.45 -3.16
CA ILE A 125 -8.40 2.07 -4.51
C ILE A 125 -7.20 1.14 -4.41
N VAL A 126 -7.12 0.15 -5.29
CA VAL A 126 -5.94 -0.70 -5.43
C VAL A 126 -5.41 -0.66 -6.86
N THR A 127 -4.11 -0.47 -7.03
CA THR A 127 -3.41 -0.63 -8.30
C THR A 127 -2.70 -1.99 -8.33
N ALA A 128 -3.10 -2.86 -9.24
CA ALA A 128 -2.42 -4.13 -9.52
C ALA A 128 -1.24 -3.88 -10.48
N HIS A 129 -0.05 -4.41 -10.15
CA HIS A 129 1.19 -4.16 -10.90
C HIS A 129 1.61 -5.32 -11.81
N GLY A 130 0.88 -6.43 -11.78
CA GLY A 130 1.07 -7.56 -12.68
C GLY A 130 1.08 -8.87 -11.92
N GLY A 131 2.25 -9.29 -11.45
CA GLY A 131 2.43 -10.59 -10.79
C GLY A 131 1.56 -10.79 -9.55
N ASP A 132 1.16 -9.72 -8.88
CA ASP A 132 0.21 -9.74 -7.77
C ASP A 132 -1.22 -10.09 -8.19
N LEU A 133 -1.55 -9.95 -9.49
CA LEU A 133 -2.84 -10.28 -10.09
C LEU A 133 -2.80 -11.56 -10.93
N TYR A 134 -1.81 -11.76 -11.81
CA TYR A 134 -1.81 -12.89 -12.75
C TYR A 134 -0.99 -14.11 -12.30
N ARG A 135 -0.22 -13.99 -11.20
CA ARG A 135 0.59 -15.11 -10.66
C ARG A 135 0.21 -15.44 -9.22
N PHE A 136 0.35 -14.48 -8.31
CA PHE A 136 0.11 -14.66 -6.88
C PHE A 136 -1.20 -15.39 -6.54
N PRO A 137 -2.39 -15.02 -7.06
CA PRO A 137 -3.63 -15.70 -6.70
C PRO A 137 -3.69 -17.16 -7.14
N PHE A 138 -2.94 -17.55 -8.18
CA PHE A 138 -2.99 -18.90 -8.74
C PHE A 138 -1.99 -19.86 -8.10
N GLU A 139 -1.17 -19.40 -7.16
CA GLU A 139 -0.21 -20.28 -6.46
C GLU A 139 -0.89 -21.19 -5.43
N ASP A 140 -1.94 -20.71 -4.74
CA ASP A 140 -2.73 -21.54 -3.81
C ASP A 140 -4.12 -20.92 -3.49
N ASN A 141 -5.00 -21.75 -2.92
CA ASN A 141 -6.36 -21.37 -2.56
C ASN A 141 -6.45 -20.21 -1.56
N TRP A 142 -5.47 -20.04 -0.67
CA TRP A 142 -5.49 -18.93 0.28
C TRP A 142 -5.17 -17.62 -0.42
N LYS A 143 -4.16 -17.58 -1.31
CA LYS A 143 -3.81 -16.40 -2.10
C LYS A 143 -4.93 -15.99 -3.05
N MET A 144 -5.59 -16.96 -3.68
CA MET A 144 -6.81 -16.70 -4.46
C MET A 144 -7.86 -15.99 -3.60
N LYS A 145 -8.23 -16.59 -2.45
CA LYS A 145 -9.24 -16.02 -1.54
C LYS A 145 -8.89 -14.61 -1.06
N VAL A 146 -7.62 -14.36 -0.71
CA VAL A 146 -7.14 -13.05 -0.29
C VAL A 146 -7.25 -12.03 -1.43
N THR A 147 -6.80 -12.40 -2.62
CA THR A 147 -6.88 -11.54 -3.82
C THR A 147 -8.32 -11.19 -4.14
N ARG A 148 -9.22 -12.19 -4.20
CA ARG A 148 -10.66 -11.95 -4.43
C ARG A 148 -11.24 -10.98 -3.40
N LYS A 149 -10.92 -11.16 -2.12
CA LYS A 149 -11.40 -10.25 -1.06
C LYS A 149 -10.95 -8.81 -1.29
N VAL A 150 -9.67 -8.59 -1.61
CA VAL A 150 -9.12 -7.26 -1.87
C VAL A 150 -9.77 -6.62 -3.09
N LEU A 151 -9.99 -7.36 -4.17
CA LEU A 151 -10.58 -6.81 -5.38
C LEU A 151 -12.08 -6.50 -5.18
N LEU A 152 -12.85 -7.44 -4.62
CA LEU A 152 -14.31 -7.29 -4.44
C LEU A 152 -14.72 -6.20 -3.45
N ASN A 153 -13.84 -5.82 -2.52
CA ASN A 153 -14.12 -4.76 -1.55
C ASN A 153 -13.55 -3.39 -1.96
N ALA A 154 -12.76 -3.33 -3.05
CA ALA A 154 -12.17 -2.08 -3.50
C ALA A 154 -13.25 -1.18 -4.14
N SER A 155 -13.20 0.11 -3.85
CA SER A 155 -14.08 1.09 -4.51
C SER A 155 -13.69 1.28 -5.97
N HIS A 156 -12.40 1.08 -6.30
CA HIS A 156 -11.92 1.06 -7.67
C HIS A 156 -10.64 0.22 -7.79
N ILE A 157 -10.45 -0.42 -8.94
CA ILE A 157 -9.28 -1.22 -9.27
C ILE A 157 -8.61 -0.60 -10.49
N ILE A 158 -7.31 -0.33 -10.38
CA ILE A 158 -6.48 0.16 -11.49
C ILE A 158 -5.53 -0.96 -11.91
N VAL A 159 -5.38 -1.17 -13.20
CA VAL A 159 -4.37 -2.07 -13.78
C VAL A 159 -3.38 -1.28 -14.62
N VAL A 160 -2.16 -1.80 -14.71
CA VAL A 160 -1.06 -1.16 -15.46
C VAL A 160 -1.00 -1.58 -16.94
N ALA A 161 -1.81 -2.57 -17.36
CA ALA A 161 -1.87 -3.05 -18.74
C ALA A 161 -3.30 -3.51 -19.09
N GLU A 162 -3.67 -3.39 -20.37
CA GLU A 162 -5.04 -3.66 -20.85
C GLU A 162 -5.47 -5.12 -20.60
N PHE A 163 -4.60 -6.09 -20.93
CA PHE A 163 -4.90 -7.53 -20.77
C PHE A 163 -5.23 -7.93 -19.32
N MET A 164 -4.81 -7.13 -18.34
CA MET A 164 -5.07 -7.41 -16.93
C MET A 164 -6.52 -7.16 -16.55
N LYS A 165 -7.27 -6.38 -17.33
CA LYS A 165 -8.70 -6.15 -17.09
C LYS A 165 -9.50 -7.46 -17.15
N ASP A 166 -9.12 -8.36 -18.06
CA ASP A 166 -9.76 -9.67 -18.23
C ASP A 166 -9.45 -10.67 -17.11
N ILE A 167 -8.45 -10.36 -16.27
CA ILE A 167 -8.03 -11.19 -15.12
C ILE A 167 -8.75 -10.74 -13.84
N ILE A 168 -9.23 -9.49 -13.82
CA ILE A 168 -10.05 -8.99 -12.72
C ILE A 168 -11.39 -9.74 -12.74
N LEU A 169 -11.82 -10.15 -11.55
CA LEU A 169 -13.00 -10.96 -11.29
C LEU A 169 -14.30 -10.28 -11.66
#